data_AF-A0A316UK79-F1
#
_entry.id   AF-A0A316UK79-F1
#
_cell.length_a   1.000
_cell.length_b   1.000
_cell.length_c   1.000
_cell.angle_alpha   90.00
_cell.angle_beta   90.00
_cell.angle_gamma   90.00
#
_symmetry.space_group_name_H-M   'P 1'
#
loop_
_entity.id
_entity.type
_entity.pdbx_description
1 polymer ?
#
loop_
_entity_poly.entity_id
_entity_poly.type
_entity_poly.pdbx_seq_one_letter_code
_entity_poly.pdbx_strand_id
1 'polypeptide(L)'
;MSPKDLDIERAALKGHPGRMGSADDYDEKDAFNGRRYAEPSFYSSMQRVMSRSRKRSRTILALVAISVATLFFLFSSRAPLADEFRDANIAEWSPPMPWKQDVVDRRPGGWRSRWSSSSWFGPPRYDASSEIPNIVHFVRQINRDENYVPQAPFRVEFRHLMSYFSSSFYLKPERIYFWTDTPQEMLDDARLNGDAFTRALFRIPNIEFMPATFPNVTSSGVKIDQYAHRSDFVRTVVMARMGGVYLDDDAWVLRDLTPLRRSGFDNVFSLDDGARIAQAAFLSRPLNPLMLAFARLQDVVFNGDWLRASNDLVTALMVHYSRAEGSKSALTLEKDAFFPGYWIGDALNMYYEVHDDDPNFREPETPQRGQDITTTFQYDFDWGWRRDWRRTWIVHGFSNELRARKAYHLFKEFQNFTPAYVLSRRANIARALFPALKEMLDTGLLQLDQHDLVASQP
;
A
#
# COMPACT_ATOMS: atom_id res chain seq x y z
N MET A 1 43.28 -30.99 9.26
CA MET A 1 44.04 -30.46 8.11
C MET A 1 43.54 -29.05 7.80
N SER A 2 44.47 -28.19 7.41
CA SER A 2 44.46 -26.72 7.43
C SER A 2 43.49 -26.03 6.45
N PRO A 3 43.01 -24.81 6.78
CA PRO A 3 42.21 -23.97 5.88
C PRO A 3 43.11 -23.21 4.90
N LYS A 4 42.97 -23.53 3.61
CA LYS A 4 43.31 -22.67 2.47
C LYS A 4 42.25 -22.91 1.41
N ASP A 5 41.94 -21.84 0.66
CA ASP A 5 41.10 -21.80 -0.56
C ASP A 5 39.75 -21.09 -0.40
N LEU A 6 39.81 -19.80 -0.06
CA LEU A 6 38.81 -18.80 -0.45
C LEU A 6 39.55 -17.54 -0.89
N ASP A 7 39.96 -17.51 -2.16
CA ASP A 7 40.46 -16.32 -2.85
C ASP A 7 40.00 -16.38 -4.31
N ILE A 8 38.92 -15.66 -4.61
CA ILE A 8 38.40 -15.06 -5.86
C ILE A 8 37.12 -14.41 -5.34
N GLU A 9 37.02 -13.10 -5.08
CA GLU A 9 36.89 -12.08 -6.11
C GLU A 9 37.02 -10.67 -5.46
N ARG A 10 38.25 -10.16 -5.35
CA ARG A 10 38.53 -8.73 -5.06
C ARG A 10 39.21 -8.12 -6.27
N ALA A 11 38.42 -7.66 -7.24
CA ALA A 11 38.92 -6.82 -8.33
C ALA A 11 37.83 -5.95 -8.97
N ALA A 12 37.31 -4.97 -8.25
CA ALA A 12 36.93 -3.67 -8.83
C ALA A 12 36.51 -2.72 -7.71
N LEU A 13 37.45 -1.91 -7.21
CA LEU A 13 37.25 -0.56 -6.68
C LEU A 13 38.61 -0.05 -6.18
N LYS A 14 39.36 0.58 -7.10
CA LYS A 14 40.51 1.43 -6.78
C LYS A 14 40.15 2.88 -7.12
N GLY A 15 40.44 3.78 -6.18
CA GLY A 15 40.43 5.24 -6.35
C GLY A 15 40.04 5.95 -5.06
N HIS A 16 40.88 5.95 -4.03
CA HIS A 16 41.81 7.01 -3.59
C HIS A 16 41.18 8.12 -2.71
N PRO A 17 41.93 8.63 -1.70
CA PRO A 17 41.36 9.04 -0.42
C PRO A 17 41.35 10.56 -0.20
N GLY A 18 40.41 11.04 0.63
CA GLY A 18 40.35 12.44 1.06
C GLY A 18 39.93 12.56 2.52
N ARG A 19 40.92 12.86 3.36
CA ARG A 19 40.90 13.58 4.66
C ARG A 19 39.75 13.34 5.66
N MET A 20 40.12 12.71 6.77
CA MET A 20 39.45 12.79 8.07
C MET A 20 39.54 14.21 8.65
N GLY A 21 38.42 14.71 9.17
CA GLY A 21 38.35 15.72 10.22
C GLY A 21 37.43 15.17 11.31
N SER A 22 37.95 15.03 12.53
CA SER A 22 37.24 14.60 13.73
C SER A 22 36.28 15.67 14.22
N ALA A 23 35.11 15.27 14.69
CA ALA A 23 34.19 16.10 15.46
C ALA A 23 33.74 15.31 16.69
N ASP A 24 34.50 15.45 17.77
CA ASP A 24 34.00 15.37 19.14
C ASP A 24 33.75 16.82 19.62
N ASP A 25 32.88 16.94 20.62
CA ASP A 25 32.42 18.15 21.33
C ASP A 25 31.25 18.94 20.71
N TYR A 26 30.05 18.68 21.24
CA TYR A 26 29.05 19.72 21.44
C TYR A 26 28.51 19.63 22.88
N ASP A 27 28.94 20.60 23.68
CA ASP A 27 28.46 20.86 25.03
C ASP A 27 27.31 21.89 24.99
N GLU A 28 26.31 21.66 25.83
CA GLU A 28 25.20 22.57 26.08
C GLU A 28 25.70 23.84 26.78
N LYS A 29 25.34 25.01 26.25
CA LYS A 29 24.92 26.24 26.97
C LYS A 29 24.92 27.42 26.01
N ASP A 30 23.75 27.97 25.71
CA ASP A 30 23.44 29.35 26.12
C ASP A 30 22.06 29.79 25.64
N ALA A 31 21.31 30.29 26.61
CA ALA A 31 19.97 30.81 26.46
C ALA A 31 19.97 32.25 25.91
N PHE A 32 18.85 32.61 25.29
CA PHE A 32 18.22 33.94 25.33
C PHE A 32 19.07 35.16 24.92
N ASN A 33 18.87 35.62 23.68
CA ASN A 33 18.64 37.05 23.44
C ASN A 33 18.01 37.31 22.06
N GLY A 34 16.85 37.96 22.08
CA GLY A 34 16.13 38.36 20.88
C GLY A 34 16.81 39.49 20.13
N ARG A 35 17.05 39.28 18.82
CA ARG A 35 17.18 40.34 17.83
C ARG A 35 16.49 39.91 16.53
N ARG A 36 15.52 40.70 16.10
CA ARG A 36 14.88 40.60 14.78
C ARG A 36 15.91 40.97 13.71
N TYR A 37 16.27 40.02 12.85
CA TYR A 37 16.90 40.30 11.56
C TYR A 37 15.82 40.19 10.48
N ALA A 38 15.56 41.30 9.78
CA ALA A 38 14.73 41.30 8.59
C ALA A 38 15.55 40.74 7.42
N GLU A 39 15.13 39.61 6.85
CA GLU A 39 15.70 39.09 5.61
C GLU A 39 15.24 39.95 4.41
N PRO A 40 16.14 40.26 3.45
CA PRO A 40 15.73 40.88 2.20
C PRO A 40 15.03 39.87 1.30
N SER A 41 13.88 40.25 0.74
CA SER A 41 13.12 39.38 -0.16
C SER A 41 13.95 38.98 -1.39
N PHE A 42 13.76 37.73 -1.82
CA PHE A 42 14.35 37.10 -3.01
C PHE A 42 14.32 37.99 -4.27
N TYR A 43 13.30 38.85 -4.40
CA TYR A 43 13.15 39.82 -5.48
C TYR A 43 14.26 40.88 -5.54
N SER A 44 14.75 41.33 -4.38
CA SER A 44 15.81 42.36 -4.30
C SER A 44 17.20 41.83 -4.67
N SER A 45 17.42 40.53 -4.49
CA SER A 45 18.65 39.82 -4.85
C SER A 45 18.71 39.56 -6.36
N MET A 46 17.58 39.24 -7.01
CA MET A 46 17.51 39.07 -8.47
C MET A 46 17.78 40.36 -9.25
N GLN A 47 17.26 41.51 -8.81
CA GLN A 47 17.50 42.78 -9.50
C GLN A 47 18.97 43.22 -9.45
N ARG A 48 19.70 42.84 -8.40
CA ARG A 48 21.13 43.15 -8.24
C ARG A 48 22.03 42.31 -9.16
N VAL A 49 21.62 41.09 -9.48
CA VAL A 49 22.32 40.22 -10.45
C VAL A 49 22.04 40.65 -11.90
N MET A 50 20.83 41.15 -12.19
CA MET A 50 20.47 41.58 -13.54
C MET A 50 21.11 42.90 -14.00
N SER A 51 21.61 43.74 -13.09
CA SER A 51 22.20 45.05 -13.44
C SER A 51 23.69 45.01 -13.82
N ARG A 52 24.39 43.87 -13.65
CA ARG A 52 25.84 43.74 -13.95
C ARG A 52 26.20 42.67 -14.99
N SER A 53 25.23 42.11 -15.68
CA SER A 53 25.45 41.07 -16.70
C SER A 53 25.88 41.69 -18.05
N ARG A 54 27.13 41.45 -18.47
CA ARG A 54 27.63 41.75 -19.84
C ARG A 54 26.75 41.05 -20.89
N LYS A 55 26.65 41.63 -22.09
CA LYS A 55 25.79 41.17 -23.22
C LYS A 55 25.76 39.64 -23.45
N ARG A 56 26.86 38.92 -23.21
CA ARG A 56 26.92 37.45 -23.35
C ARG A 56 26.01 36.68 -22.37
N SER A 57 25.83 37.14 -21.13
CA SER A 57 24.97 36.42 -20.17
C SER A 57 23.49 36.59 -20.49
N ARG A 58 23.09 37.70 -21.14
CA ARG A 58 21.72 37.89 -21.64
C ARG A 58 21.37 36.90 -22.75
N THR A 59 22.32 36.58 -23.63
CA THR A 59 22.12 35.59 -24.69
C THR A 59 21.95 34.18 -24.13
N ILE A 60 22.76 33.81 -23.12
CA ILE A 60 22.63 32.49 -22.47
C ILE A 60 21.30 32.37 -21.73
N LEU A 61 20.89 33.40 -20.98
CA LEU A 61 19.59 33.42 -20.32
C LEU A 61 18.41 33.35 -21.30
N ALA A 62 18.50 34.02 -22.45
CA ALA A 62 17.48 33.92 -23.50
C ALA A 62 17.41 32.52 -24.10
N LEU A 63 18.54 31.86 -24.35
CA LEU A 63 18.56 30.49 -24.84
C LEU A 63 18.01 29.49 -23.81
N VAL A 64 18.32 29.65 -22.53
CA VAL A 64 17.73 28.84 -21.45
C VAL A 64 16.22 29.06 -21.38
N ALA A 65 15.75 30.31 -21.46
CA ALA A 65 14.32 30.62 -21.46
C ALA A 65 13.59 30.02 -22.68
N ILE A 66 14.20 30.06 -23.87
CA ILE A 66 13.65 29.43 -25.08
C ILE A 66 13.61 27.92 -24.94
N SER A 67 14.66 27.28 -24.41
CA SER A 67 14.70 25.84 -24.17
C SER A 67 13.65 25.40 -23.15
N VAL A 68 13.47 26.16 -22.05
CA VAL A 68 12.43 25.90 -21.05
C VAL A 68 11.03 26.09 -21.65
N ALA A 69 10.82 27.15 -22.45
CA ALA A 69 9.55 27.37 -23.14
C ALA A 69 9.25 26.26 -24.16
N THR A 70 10.27 25.80 -24.89
CA THR A 70 10.13 24.75 -25.90
C THR A 70 9.88 23.39 -25.25
N LEU A 71 10.54 23.08 -24.13
CA LEU A 71 10.21 21.94 -23.29
C LEU A 71 8.77 22.05 -22.76
N PHE A 72 8.36 23.21 -22.27
CA PHE A 72 7.00 23.45 -21.79
C PHE A 72 5.97 23.25 -22.90
N PHE A 73 6.21 23.72 -24.13
CA PHE A 73 5.34 23.52 -25.29
C PHE A 73 5.35 22.08 -25.84
N LEU A 74 6.50 21.39 -25.78
CA LEU A 74 6.59 19.97 -26.16
C LEU A 74 5.89 19.06 -25.16
N PHE A 75 5.88 19.41 -23.87
CA PHE A 75 5.16 18.65 -22.84
C PHE A 75 3.68 19.05 -22.70
N SER A 76 3.29 20.25 -23.11
CA SER A 76 1.89 20.71 -23.13
C SER A 76 1.14 20.42 -24.43
N SER A 77 1.80 19.90 -25.46
CA SER A 77 1.19 19.50 -26.74
C SER A 77 0.65 18.06 -26.76
N ARG A 78 0.73 17.32 -25.65
CA ARG A 78 -0.14 16.13 -25.49
C ARG A 78 -1.57 16.64 -25.38
N ALA A 79 -2.46 16.11 -26.22
CA ALA A 79 -3.88 16.46 -26.25
C ALA A 79 -4.42 16.62 -24.82
N PRO A 80 -5.23 17.65 -24.54
CA PRO A 80 -5.73 17.86 -23.19
C PRO A 80 -6.51 16.60 -22.80
N LEU A 81 -6.05 15.92 -21.73
CA LEU A 81 -6.75 14.84 -21.04
C LEU A 81 -8.25 15.13 -20.86
N ALA A 82 -8.63 16.41 -20.82
CA ALA A 82 -10.01 16.89 -20.79
C ALA A 82 -10.94 16.31 -21.88
N ASP A 83 -10.45 15.99 -23.08
CA ASP A 83 -11.31 15.40 -24.13
C ASP A 83 -11.50 13.88 -23.94
N GLU A 84 -10.54 13.17 -23.34
CA GLU A 84 -10.72 11.76 -22.94
C GLU A 84 -11.65 11.61 -21.73
N PHE A 85 -11.66 12.59 -20.81
CA PHE A 85 -12.60 12.62 -19.67
C PHE A 85 -14.06 12.89 -20.06
N ARG A 86 -14.31 13.40 -21.27
CA ARG A 86 -15.66 13.74 -21.76
C ARG A 86 -16.41 12.58 -22.39
N ASP A 87 -15.84 11.39 -22.37
CA ASP A 87 -16.43 10.22 -22.98
C ASP A 87 -17.70 9.80 -22.21
N ALA A 88 -18.87 10.15 -22.76
CA ALA A 88 -20.20 9.77 -22.27
C ALA A 88 -20.35 8.24 -22.09
N ASN A 89 -19.41 7.46 -22.65
CA ASN A 89 -19.34 6.01 -22.53
C ASN A 89 -18.75 5.48 -21.22
N ILE A 90 -18.20 6.29 -20.29
CA ILE A 90 -17.65 5.74 -19.03
C ILE A 90 -18.72 5.02 -18.20
N ALA A 91 -19.95 5.53 -18.18
CA ALA A 91 -21.07 4.89 -17.48
C ALA A 91 -21.53 3.59 -18.15
N GLU A 92 -21.27 3.43 -19.45
CA GLU A 92 -21.60 2.23 -20.23
C GLU A 92 -20.42 1.25 -20.32
N TRP A 93 -19.21 1.67 -19.94
CA TRP A 93 -18.01 0.86 -19.96
C TRP A 93 -18.12 -0.27 -18.92
N SER A 94 -18.13 -1.51 -19.40
CA SER A 94 -18.08 -2.69 -18.56
C SER A 94 -16.66 -3.27 -18.57
N PRO A 95 -15.86 -3.06 -17.51
CA PRO A 95 -14.50 -3.59 -17.47
C PRO A 95 -14.50 -5.11 -17.68
N PRO A 96 -13.67 -5.62 -18.62
CA PRO A 96 -13.48 -7.05 -18.75
C PRO A 96 -12.90 -7.56 -17.44
N MET A 97 -13.44 -8.66 -16.94
CA MET A 97 -12.91 -9.23 -15.71
C MET A 97 -11.53 -9.85 -15.96
N PRO A 98 -10.61 -9.83 -14.96
CA PRO A 98 -9.23 -10.26 -15.15
C PRO A 98 -9.04 -11.70 -15.63
N TRP A 99 -10.05 -12.56 -15.60
CA TRP A 99 -9.97 -13.96 -16.04
C TRP A 99 -10.46 -14.22 -17.48
N LYS A 100 -10.80 -13.18 -18.25
CA LYS A 100 -11.64 -13.34 -19.46
C LYS A 100 -10.96 -13.21 -20.83
N GLN A 101 -9.65 -13.27 -20.94
CA GLN A 101 -8.96 -13.31 -22.24
C GLN A 101 -8.43 -14.74 -22.49
N ASP A 102 -9.06 -15.44 -23.44
CA ASP A 102 -8.50 -16.55 -24.23
C ASP A 102 -8.39 -17.98 -23.66
N VAL A 103 -9.11 -18.33 -22.58
CA VAL A 103 -9.36 -19.77 -22.31
C VAL A 103 -10.49 -20.26 -23.23
N VAL A 104 -10.16 -20.42 -24.52
CA VAL A 104 -10.92 -21.27 -25.43
C VAL A 104 -10.76 -22.70 -24.92
N ASP A 105 -11.82 -23.18 -24.28
CA ASP A 105 -12.01 -24.56 -23.81
C ASP A 105 -11.57 -25.56 -24.90
N ARG A 106 -10.36 -26.11 -24.76
CA ARG A 106 -9.84 -27.22 -25.59
C ARG A 106 -9.51 -28.45 -24.74
N ARG A 107 -10.28 -28.73 -23.68
CA ARG A 107 -10.21 -30.04 -23.01
C ARG A 107 -11.51 -30.83 -23.23
N PRO A 108 -11.46 -32.00 -23.91
CA PRO A 108 -12.59 -32.92 -23.97
C PRO A 108 -12.67 -33.65 -22.62
N GLY A 109 -13.49 -33.11 -21.71
CA GLY A 109 -13.60 -33.62 -20.34
C GLY A 109 -14.25 -32.57 -19.45
N GLY A 110 -15.54 -32.32 -19.71
CA GLY A 110 -16.29 -31.19 -19.18
C GLY A 110 -16.29 -31.10 -17.66
N TRP A 111 -15.46 -30.19 -17.15
CA TRP A 111 -15.85 -29.38 -16.00
C TRP A 111 -16.72 -28.28 -16.56
N ARG A 112 -18.04 -28.48 -16.54
CA ARG A 112 -18.97 -27.36 -16.67
C ARG A 112 -18.54 -26.34 -15.63
N SER A 113 -18.03 -25.20 -16.07
CA SER A 113 -17.76 -24.11 -15.15
C SER A 113 -19.06 -23.88 -14.38
N ARG A 114 -18.99 -23.93 -13.04
CA ARG A 114 -20.10 -23.51 -12.17
C ARG A 114 -20.53 -22.05 -12.46
N TRP A 115 -19.73 -21.38 -13.29
CA TRP A 115 -19.79 -20.02 -13.78
C TRP A 115 -20.44 -19.89 -15.17
N SER A 116 -21.00 -20.96 -15.75
CA SER A 116 -21.98 -20.81 -16.83
C SER A 116 -23.33 -20.44 -16.21
N SER A 117 -23.67 -19.14 -16.27
CA SER A 117 -25.04 -18.62 -16.17
C SER A 117 -25.87 -18.96 -14.92
N SER A 118 -25.26 -19.26 -13.76
CA SER A 118 -26.03 -19.41 -12.52
C SER A 118 -26.41 -18.03 -11.97
N SER A 119 -27.67 -17.65 -12.24
CA SER A 119 -28.63 -16.70 -11.62
C SER A 119 -28.31 -15.78 -10.41
N TRP A 120 -27.09 -15.72 -9.87
CA TRP A 120 -26.72 -14.88 -8.71
C TRP A 120 -25.90 -13.64 -9.08
N PHE A 121 -25.31 -13.61 -10.28
CA PHE A 121 -24.69 -12.41 -10.84
C PHE A 121 -25.51 -11.96 -12.05
N GLY A 122 -26.66 -11.33 -11.81
CA GLY A 122 -27.12 -10.33 -12.77
C GLY A 122 -26.00 -9.31 -12.99
N PRO A 123 -25.90 -8.64 -14.16
CA PRO A 123 -24.91 -7.59 -14.33
C PRO A 123 -25.05 -6.63 -13.13
N PRO A 124 -23.98 -6.38 -12.36
CA PRO A 124 -24.07 -5.48 -11.22
C PRO A 124 -24.71 -4.18 -11.71
N ARG A 125 -25.66 -3.65 -10.94
CA ARG A 125 -26.24 -2.34 -11.21
C ARG A 125 -25.69 -1.39 -10.18
N TYR A 126 -25.21 -0.24 -10.64
CA TYR A 126 -24.88 0.84 -9.73
C TYR A 126 -26.16 1.29 -9.02
N ASP A 127 -26.15 1.23 -7.70
CA ASP A 127 -27.19 1.78 -6.84
C ASP A 127 -26.55 2.76 -5.87
N ALA A 128 -26.77 4.05 -6.13
CA ALA A 128 -26.23 5.15 -5.31
C ALA A 128 -26.73 5.13 -3.85
N SER A 129 -27.80 4.37 -3.56
CA SER A 129 -28.35 4.20 -2.22
C SER A 129 -27.76 3.01 -1.46
N SER A 130 -27.06 2.10 -2.16
CA SER A 130 -26.47 0.91 -1.57
C SER A 130 -25.26 1.23 -0.66
N GLU A 131 -24.98 0.39 0.31
CA GLU A 131 -23.73 0.49 1.10
C GLU A 131 -22.55 -0.03 0.29
N ILE A 132 -21.32 0.32 0.67
CA ILE A 132 -20.14 -0.37 0.14
C ILE A 132 -20.22 -1.85 0.58
N PRO A 133 -20.16 -2.82 -0.37
CA PRO A 133 -20.26 -4.24 -0.05
C PRO A 133 -19.25 -4.69 1.01
N ASN A 134 -19.61 -5.63 1.87
CA ASN A 134 -18.68 -6.22 2.84
C ASN A 134 -17.94 -7.41 2.22
N ILE A 135 -17.22 -7.14 1.13
CA ILE A 135 -16.41 -8.10 0.38
C ILE A 135 -14.98 -7.58 0.38
N VAL A 136 -14.01 -8.47 0.64
CA VAL A 136 -12.59 -8.11 0.67
C VAL A 136 -11.90 -8.63 -0.59
N HIS A 137 -10.97 -7.86 -1.13
CA HIS A 137 -10.17 -8.19 -2.29
C HIS A 137 -8.68 -8.06 -1.97
N PHE A 138 -7.94 -9.14 -2.20
CA PHE A 138 -6.48 -9.16 -2.28
C PHE A 138 -6.05 -9.49 -3.70
N VAL A 139 -4.97 -8.87 -4.18
CA VAL A 139 -4.35 -9.18 -5.47
C VAL A 139 -2.92 -9.62 -5.22
N ARG A 140 -2.56 -10.82 -5.70
CA ARG A 140 -1.22 -11.34 -5.54
C ARG A 140 -0.77 -12.15 -6.73
N GLN A 141 0.31 -11.69 -7.33
CA GLN A 141 1.04 -12.40 -8.37
C GLN A 141 2.08 -13.35 -7.75
N ILE A 142 2.12 -14.60 -8.19
CA ILE A 142 3.24 -15.52 -7.89
C ILE A 142 4.39 -15.35 -8.88
N ASN A 143 4.07 -15.00 -10.12
CA ASN A 143 5.04 -14.77 -11.18
C ASN A 143 5.64 -13.36 -11.05
N ARG A 144 6.73 -13.23 -10.29
CA ARG A 144 7.40 -11.95 -10.07
C ARG A 144 8.45 -11.60 -11.14
N ASP A 145 8.70 -12.48 -12.12
CA ASP A 145 9.81 -12.32 -13.08
C ASP A 145 9.49 -12.92 -14.47
N GLU A 146 9.97 -12.28 -15.53
CA GLU A 146 9.75 -12.64 -16.93
C GLU A 146 10.22 -14.07 -17.27
N ASN A 147 11.15 -14.60 -16.48
CA ASN A 147 11.72 -15.95 -16.61
C ASN A 147 11.19 -16.96 -15.58
N TYR A 148 10.13 -16.63 -14.85
CA TYR A 148 9.58 -17.49 -13.81
C TYR A 148 8.94 -18.74 -14.41
N VAL A 149 9.65 -19.85 -14.32
CA VAL A 149 9.06 -21.19 -14.33
C VAL A 149 8.51 -21.41 -12.92
N PRO A 150 7.24 -21.80 -12.72
CA PRO A 150 6.70 -22.09 -11.39
C PRO A 150 7.39 -23.33 -10.81
N GLN A 151 8.57 -23.13 -10.22
CA GLN A 151 9.31 -24.15 -9.49
C GLN A 151 9.11 -24.02 -7.98
N ALA A 152 8.69 -22.85 -7.51
CA ALA A 152 8.44 -22.63 -6.09
C ALA A 152 6.95 -22.86 -5.76
N PRO A 153 6.64 -23.62 -4.70
CA PRO A 153 5.25 -23.81 -4.26
C PRO A 153 4.64 -22.49 -3.81
N PHE A 154 3.31 -22.36 -3.92
CA PHE A 154 2.58 -21.23 -3.34
C PHE A 154 2.80 -21.22 -1.84
N ARG A 155 3.31 -20.10 -1.32
CA ARG A 155 3.57 -19.91 0.10
C ARG A 155 3.21 -18.50 0.53
N VAL A 156 2.72 -18.37 1.75
CA VAL A 156 2.53 -17.08 2.39
C VAL A 156 3.38 -17.01 3.65
N GLU A 157 3.70 -15.79 4.06
CA GLU A 157 4.54 -15.57 5.23
C GLU A 157 3.63 -15.14 6.37
N PHE A 158 4.15 -15.19 7.59
CA PHE A 158 3.39 -14.80 8.77
C PHE A 158 2.72 -13.42 8.63
N ARG A 159 3.43 -12.41 8.07
CA ARG A 159 2.84 -11.09 7.82
C ARG A 159 1.64 -11.10 6.87
N HIS A 160 1.69 -11.94 5.83
CA HIS A 160 0.62 -12.03 4.85
C HIS A 160 -0.59 -12.71 5.49
N LEU A 161 -0.36 -13.80 6.25
CA LEU A 161 -1.41 -14.45 7.03
C LEU A 161 -2.09 -13.48 8.00
N MET A 162 -1.31 -12.64 8.69
CA MET A 162 -1.85 -11.60 9.57
C MET A 162 -2.76 -10.63 8.79
N SER A 163 -2.39 -10.21 7.58
CA SER A 163 -3.21 -9.33 6.74
C SER A 163 -4.55 -10.00 6.42
N TYR A 164 -4.51 -11.21 5.88
CA TYR A 164 -5.71 -11.96 5.50
C TYR A 164 -6.61 -12.23 6.70
N PHE A 165 -6.05 -12.72 7.81
CA PHE A 165 -6.84 -13.06 8.99
C PHE A 165 -7.40 -11.82 9.69
N SER A 166 -6.62 -10.74 9.82
CA SER A 166 -7.12 -9.49 10.42
C SER A 166 -8.34 -8.95 9.67
N SER A 167 -8.36 -9.05 8.33
CA SER A 167 -9.52 -8.68 7.53
C SER A 167 -10.74 -9.56 7.85
N SER A 168 -10.56 -10.89 7.96
CA SER A 168 -11.63 -11.81 8.34
C SER A 168 -12.16 -11.52 9.74
N PHE A 169 -11.26 -11.31 10.70
CA PHE A 169 -11.57 -11.13 12.11
C PHE A 169 -12.38 -9.85 12.36
N TYR A 170 -11.91 -8.72 11.84
CA TYR A 170 -12.52 -7.43 12.10
C TYR A 170 -13.69 -7.11 11.17
N LEU A 171 -13.63 -7.51 9.90
CA LEU A 171 -14.65 -7.13 8.91
C LEU A 171 -15.77 -8.15 8.81
N LYS A 172 -15.51 -9.42 9.17
CA LYS A 172 -16.44 -10.54 9.00
C LYS A 172 -17.10 -10.53 7.60
N PRO A 173 -16.29 -10.51 6.53
CA PRO A 173 -16.80 -10.27 5.19
C PRO A 173 -17.62 -11.45 4.69
N GLU A 174 -18.56 -11.17 3.78
CA GLU A 174 -19.33 -12.19 3.08
C GLU A 174 -18.42 -13.10 2.26
N ARG A 175 -17.39 -12.49 1.65
CA ARG A 175 -16.36 -13.13 0.81
C ARG A 175 -15.03 -12.42 0.91
N ILE A 176 -13.96 -13.19 0.83
CA ILE A 176 -12.58 -12.72 0.66
C ILE A 176 -12.08 -13.28 -0.66
N TYR A 177 -11.96 -12.45 -1.68
CA TYR A 177 -11.43 -12.85 -2.97
C TYR A 177 -9.92 -12.64 -3.03
N PHE A 178 -9.23 -13.68 -3.49
CA PHE A 178 -7.79 -13.68 -3.69
C PHE A 178 -7.49 -13.79 -5.18
N TRP A 179 -7.25 -12.66 -5.84
CA TRP A 179 -6.96 -12.60 -7.26
C TRP A 179 -5.51 -12.97 -7.53
N THR A 180 -5.29 -14.06 -8.28
CA THR A 180 -3.95 -14.60 -8.48
C THR A 180 -3.80 -15.31 -9.81
N ASP A 181 -2.56 -15.35 -10.31
CA ASP A 181 -2.13 -16.16 -11.45
C ASP A 181 -1.66 -17.56 -11.02
N THR A 182 -1.84 -17.91 -9.73
CA THR A 182 -1.47 -19.23 -9.20
C THR A 182 -2.31 -20.35 -9.82
N PRO A 183 -1.69 -21.37 -10.43
CA PRO A 183 -2.41 -22.54 -10.92
C PRO A 183 -3.16 -23.27 -9.80
N GLN A 184 -4.36 -23.79 -10.10
CA GLN A 184 -5.18 -24.49 -9.12
C GLN A 184 -4.46 -25.67 -8.45
N GLU A 185 -3.69 -26.43 -9.22
CA GLU A 185 -2.89 -27.55 -8.72
C GLU A 185 -1.87 -27.13 -7.64
N MET A 186 -1.28 -25.94 -7.79
CA MET A 186 -0.35 -25.39 -6.80
C MET A 186 -1.08 -24.91 -5.54
N LEU A 187 -2.30 -24.39 -5.67
CA LEU A 187 -3.14 -24.05 -4.52
C LEU A 187 -3.58 -25.29 -3.75
N ASP A 188 -3.94 -26.36 -4.46
CA ASP A 188 -4.33 -27.64 -3.85
C ASP A 188 -3.16 -28.31 -3.14
N ASP A 189 -1.96 -28.28 -3.75
CA ASP A 189 -0.72 -28.71 -3.09
C ASP A 189 -0.42 -27.87 -1.85
N ALA A 190 -0.45 -26.54 -1.95
CA ALA A 190 -0.17 -25.64 -0.82
C ALA A 190 -1.16 -25.81 0.34
N ARG A 191 -2.42 -26.17 0.04
CA ARG A 191 -3.44 -26.47 1.07
C ARG A 191 -3.05 -27.69 1.91
N LEU A 192 -2.45 -28.71 1.29
CA LEU A 192 -2.10 -29.98 1.94
C LEU A 192 -0.67 -29.95 2.52
N ASN A 193 0.27 -29.43 1.73
CA ASN A 193 1.71 -29.56 1.92
C ASN A 193 2.42 -28.23 2.23
N GLY A 194 1.70 -27.10 2.21
CA GLY A 194 2.25 -25.80 2.60
C GLY A 194 2.72 -25.78 4.05
N ASP A 195 3.49 -24.76 4.44
CA ASP A 195 3.89 -24.54 5.85
C ASP A 195 2.70 -24.17 6.76
N ALA A 196 2.95 -23.97 8.06
CA ALA A 196 1.90 -23.67 9.04
C ALA A 196 1.06 -22.44 8.64
N PHE A 197 1.69 -21.38 8.11
CA PHE A 197 1.00 -20.15 7.73
C PHE A 197 0.19 -20.32 6.44
N THR A 198 0.77 -21.01 5.46
CA THR A 198 0.11 -21.31 4.18
C THR A 198 -1.11 -22.20 4.39
N ARG A 199 -1.02 -23.23 5.22
CA ARG A 199 -2.20 -24.05 5.56
C ARG A 199 -3.23 -23.28 6.39
N ALA A 200 -2.79 -22.36 7.26
CA ALA A 200 -3.71 -21.50 8.02
C ALA A 200 -4.53 -20.57 7.11
N LEU A 201 -3.95 -20.04 6.02
CA LEU A 201 -4.67 -19.23 5.04
C LEU A 201 -5.91 -19.96 4.50
N PHE A 202 -5.77 -21.23 4.11
CA PHE A 202 -6.90 -22.01 3.58
C PHE A 202 -7.97 -22.36 4.61
N ARG A 203 -7.72 -22.11 5.90
CA ARG A 203 -8.69 -22.29 6.99
C ARG A 203 -9.43 -20.99 7.33
N ILE A 204 -9.04 -19.85 6.75
CA ILE A 204 -9.76 -18.60 6.90
C ILE A 204 -11.15 -18.73 6.26
N PRO A 205 -12.24 -18.41 6.97
CA PRO A 205 -13.58 -18.55 6.43
C PRO A 205 -13.81 -17.62 5.25
N ASN A 206 -14.67 -18.04 4.31
CA ASN A 206 -15.12 -17.26 3.16
C ASN A 206 -14.02 -16.85 2.16
N ILE A 207 -12.84 -17.47 2.20
CA ILE A 207 -11.78 -17.21 1.21
C ILE A 207 -12.03 -17.96 -0.10
N GLU A 208 -11.92 -17.25 -1.22
CA GLU A 208 -12.06 -17.79 -2.56
C GLU A 208 -10.87 -17.33 -3.42
N PHE A 209 -10.17 -18.29 -4.03
CA PHE A 209 -9.07 -18.00 -4.95
C PHE A 209 -9.63 -17.82 -6.35
N MET A 210 -9.36 -16.66 -6.93
CA MET A 210 -9.87 -16.26 -8.22
C MET A 210 -8.72 -16.14 -9.22
N PRO A 211 -8.84 -16.75 -10.42
CA PRO A 211 -7.83 -16.59 -11.45
C PRO A 211 -7.78 -15.12 -11.92
N ALA A 212 -6.59 -14.61 -12.16
CA ALA A 212 -6.36 -13.28 -12.70
C ALA A 212 -5.23 -13.28 -13.73
N THR A 213 -5.48 -12.62 -14.86
CA THR A 213 -4.45 -12.29 -15.84
C THR A 213 -3.90 -10.91 -15.54
N PHE A 214 -2.58 -10.83 -15.44
CA PHE A 214 -1.84 -9.60 -15.17
C PHE A 214 -1.31 -9.02 -16.49
N PRO A 215 -1.60 -7.75 -16.82
CA PRO A 215 -1.14 -7.16 -18.08
C PRO A 215 0.37 -6.92 -18.04
N ASN A 216 1.06 -7.28 -19.12
CA ASN A 216 2.50 -7.02 -19.30
C ASN A 216 2.79 -5.82 -20.21
N VAL A 217 1.75 -5.28 -20.85
CA VAL A 217 1.82 -4.16 -21.78
C VAL A 217 0.49 -3.41 -21.78
N THR A 218 0.52 -2.10 -21.93
CA THR A 218 -0.69 -1.28 -22.13
C THR A 218 -1.22 -1.44 -23.56
N SER A 219 -2.44 -0.97 -23.83
CA SER A 219 -2.99 -0.92 -25.19
C SER A 219 -2.14 -0.08 -26.17
N SER A 220 -1.40 0.89 -25.64
CA SER A 220 -0.48 1.77 -26.39
C SER A 220 0.93 1.18 -26.56
N GLY A 221 1.19 -0.03 -26.07
CA GLY A 221 2.47 -0.72 -26.22
C GLY A 221 3.52 -0.42 -25.15
N VAL A 222 3.14 0.25 -24.04
CA VAL A 222 4.07 0.54 -22.94
C VAL A 222 4.22 -0.70 -22.06
N LYS A 223 5.46 -1.20 -21.89
CA LYS A 223 5.76 -2.39 -21.08
C LYS A 223 5.46 -2.13 -19.60
N ILE A 224 4.82 -3.09 -18.94
CA ILE A 224 4.52 -3.07 -17.50
C ILE A 224 5.44 -4.09 -16.81
N ASP A 225 6.62 -3.63 -16.43
CA ASP A 225 7.69 -4.51 -15.90
C ASP A 225 7.49 -4.90 -14.45
N GLN A 226 7.05 -3.95 -13.62
CA GLN A 226 6.99 -4.16 -12.19
C GLN A 226 5.70 -4.88 -11.80
N TYR A 227 5.81 -5.99 -11.06
CA TYR A 227 4.66 -6.75 -10.56
C TYR A 227 3.67 -5.86 -9.77
N ALA A 228 4.18 -4.85 -9.05
CA ALA A 228 3.37 -3.87 -8.34
C ALA A 228 2.43 -3.12 -9.29
N HIS A 229 2.95 -2.63 -10.42
CA HIS A 229 2.13 -1.99 -11.45
C HIS A 229 1.10 -2.94 -12.02
N ARG A 230 1.46 -4.18 -12.32
CA ARG A 230 0.50 -5.18 -12.83
C ARG A 230 -0.65 -5.41 -11.84
N SER A 231 -0.34 -5.44 -10.54
CA SER A 231 -1.34 -5.53 -9.48
C SER A 231 -2.26 -4.30 -9.44
N ASP A 232 -1.73 -3.11 -9.70
CA ASP A 232 -2.52 -1.87 -9.77
C ASP A 232 -3.60 -1.97 -10.86
N PHE A 233 -3.31 -2.56 -12.02
CA PHE A 233 -4.31 -2.76 -13.08
C PHE A 233 -5.42 -3.74 -12.67
N VAL A 234 -5.06 -4.83 -12.00
CA VAL A 234 -6.03 -5.85 -11.59
C VAL A 234 -6.93 -5.31 -10.48
N ARG A 235 -6.36 -4.67 -9.44
CA ARG A 235 -7.13 -4.16 -8.30
C ARG A 235 -8.14 -3.10 -8.71
N THR A 236 -7.80 -2.20 -9.64
CA THR A 236 -8.70 -1.12 -10.06
C THR A 236 -9.88 -1.66 -10.84
N VAL A 237 -9.64 -2.60 -11.77
CA VAL A 237 -10.69 -3.31 -12.51
C VAL A 237 -11.65 -4.06 -11.57
N VAL A 238 -11.09 -4.81 -10.61
CA VAL A 238 -11.88 -5.54 -9.61
C VAL A 238 -12.75 -4.58 -8.81
N MET A 239 -12.17 -3.52 -8.26
CA MET A 239 -12.88 -2.57 -7.40
C MET A 239 -13.87 -1.71 -8.17
N ALA A 240 -13.61 -1.42 -9.45
CA ALA A 240 -14.56 -0.76 -10.32
C ALA A 240 -15.78 -1.64 -10.61
N ARG A 241 -15.61 -2.97 -10.68
CA ARG A 241 -16.72 -3.88 -11.03
C ARG A 241 -17.47 -4.44 -9.83
N MET A 242 -16.77 -4.78 -8.76
CA MET A 242 -17.31 -5.48 -7.59
C MET A 242 -17.45 -4.58 -6.37
N GLY A 243 -16.72 -3.47 -6.32
CA GLY A 243 -16.65 -2.65 -5.11
C GLY A 243 -16.01 -3.43 -3.95
N GLY A 244 -16.39 -3.09 -2.72
CA GLY A 244 -15.91 -3.76 -1.51
C GLY A 244 -14.75 -3.02 -0.84
N VAL A 245 -13.85 -3.79 -0.26
CA VAL A 245 -12.64 -3.35 0.44
C VAL A 245 -11.42 -3.96 -0.26
N TYR A 246 -10.57 -3.13 -0.82
CA TYR A 246 -9.26 -3.57 -1.32
C TYR A 246 -8.22 -3.45 -0.22
N LEU A 247 -7.31 -4.44 -0.15
CA LEU A 247 -6.15 -4.45 0.72
C LEU A 247 -4.95 -5.02 -0.04
N ASP A 248 -3.78 -4.38 0.05
CA ASP A 248 -2.50 -5.02 -0.24
C ASP A 248 -2.27 -6.18 0.72
N ASP A 249 -1.49 -7.18 0.29
CA ASP A 249 -1.30 -8.41 1.06
C ASP A 249 -0.41 -8.25 2.31
N ASP A 250 0.00 -7.02 2.60
CA ASP A 250 0.69 -6.55 3.79
C ASP A 250 -0.04 -5.38 4.49
N ALA A 251 -1.31 -5.14 4.15
CA ALA A 251 -2.18 -4.20 4.86
C ALA A 251 -2.97 -4.94 5.97
N TRP A 252 -2.85 -4.49 7.21
CA TRP A 252 -3.51 -5.11 8.36
C TRP A 252 -4.70 -4.30 8.86
N VAL A 253 -5.86 -4.94 9.01
CA VAL A 253 -7.06 -4.31 9.56
C VAL A 253 -6.99 -4.32 11.08
N LEU A 254 -7.29 -3.18 11.72
CA LEU A 254 -7.27 -3.04 13.18
C LEU A 254 -8.66 -2.93 13.80
N ARG A 255 -9.71 -2.70 13.00
CA ARG A 255 -11.10 -2.59 13.46
C ARG A 255 -12.12 -2.72 12.33
N ASP A 256 -13.38 -2.93 12.70
CA ASP A 256 -14.51 -3.01 11.77
C ASP A 256 -14.64 -1.75 10.91
N LEU A 257 -14.72 -1.87 9.58
CA LEU A 257 -14.86 -0.74 8.64
C LEU A 257 -16.32 -0.35 8.37
N THR A 258 -17.31 -0.96 9.04
CA THR A 258 -18.74 -0.67 8.85
C THR A 258 -19.08 0.82 8.88
N PRO A 259 -18.55 1.66 9.80
CA PRO A 259 -18.82 3.10 9.78
C PRO A 259 -18.39 3.78 8.48
N LEU A 260 -17.28 3.35 7.87
CA LEU A 260 -16.77 3.88 6.62
C LEU A 260 -17.60 3.37 5.43
N ARG A 261 -17.93 2.08 5.41
CA ARG A 261 -18.79 1.47 4.37
C ARG A 261 -20.19 2.08 4.31
N ARG A 262 -20.70 2.53 5.47
CA ARG A 262 -22.03 3.15 5.65
C ARG A 262 -22.02 4.67 5.63
N SER A 263 -20.90 5.29 5.30
CA SER A 263 -20.76 6.76 5.25
C SER A 263 -21.63 7.42 4.18
N GLY A 264 -22.09 6.65 3.19
CA GLY A 264 -22.90 7.12 2.06
C GLY A 264 -22.09 7.60 0.86
N PHE A 265 -20.75 7.63 0.97
CA PHE A 265 -19.85 7.93 -0.14
C PHE A 265 -19.63 6.70 -1.04
N ASP A 266 -19.42 6.94 -2.33
CA ASP A 266 -19.14 5.89 -3.31
C ASP A 266 -17.77 5.25 -3.06
N ASN A 267 -16.81 6.04 -2.59
CA ASN A 267 -15.47 5.58 -2.31
C ASN A 267 -14.98 6.11 -0.96
N VAL A 268 -14.14 5.34 -0.27
CA VAL A 268 -13.41 5.82 0.91
C VAL A 268 -11.93 5.57 0.70
N PHE A 269 -11.16 6.64 0.75
CA PHE A 269 -9.72 6.63 0.56
C PHE A 269 -9.00 7.21 1.79
N SER A 270 -7.69 7.02 1.84
CA SER A 270 -6.79 7.72 2.75
C SER A 270 -5.74 8.48 1.94
N LEU A 271 -5.22 9.55 2.53
CA LEU A 271 -4.01 10.20 2.03
C LEU A 271 -2.75 9.34 2.26
N ASP A 272 -1.73 9.56 1.45
CA ASP A 272 -0.34 9.15 1.66
C ASP A 272 0.49 10.34 2.20
N ASP A 273 1.81 10.14 2.35
CA ASP A 273 2.72 11.17 2.90
C ASP A 273 2.85 12.42 2.02
N GLY A 274 2.53 12.30 0.73
CA GLY A 274 2.53 13.40 -0.23
C GLY A 274 1.16 14.06 -0.41
N ALA A 275 0.21 13.81 0.51
CA ALA A 275 -1.18 14.25 0.39
C ALA A 275 -1.88 13.78 -0.91
N ARG A 276 -1.45 12.64 -1.46
CA ARG A 276 -2.13 11.96 -2.57
C ARG A 276 -3.00 10.85 -2.02
N ILE A 277 -3.99 10.42 -2.79
CA ILE A 277 -4.76 9.23 -2.47
C ILE A 277 -3.86 7.99 -2.54
N ALA A 278 -3.84 7.22 -1.46
CA ALA A 278 -3.12 5.97 -1.35
C ALA A 278 -3.95 4.79 -1.88
N GLN A 279 -3.29 3.74 -2.38
CA GLN A 279 -3.94 2.60 -3.05
C GLN A 279 -3.73 1.24 -2.42
N ALA A 280 -2.94 1.17 -1.34
CA ALA A 280 -2.76 -0.10 -0.64
C ALA A 280 -3.99 -0.51 0.17
N ALA A 281 -4.93 0.42 0.41
CA ALA A 281 -6.22 0.12 1.02
C ALA A 281 -7.23 1.18 0.64
N PHE A 282 -8.40 0.76 0.16
CA PHE A 282 -9.52 1.65 -0.13
C PHE A 282 -10.84 0.88 -0.25
N LEU A 283 -11.94 1.62 -0.17
CA LEU A 283 -13.29 1.08 -0.24
C LEU A 283 -14.01 1.69 -1.45
N SER A 284 -14.89 0.93 -2.10
CA SER A 284 -15.62 1.39 -3.29
C SER A 284 -16.98 0.72 -3.44
N ARG A 285 -17.98 1.44 -3.96
CA ARG A 285 -19.20 0.86 -4.52
C ARG A 285 -18.92 0.29 -5.92
N PRO A 286 -19.53 -0.85 -6.30
CA PRO A 286 -19.40 -1.36 -7.66
C PRO A 286 -19.93 -0.34 -8.67
N LEU A 287 -19.25 -0.23 -9.81
CA LEU A 287 -19.64 0.55 -10.99
C LEU A 287 -19.84 2.04 -10.74
N ASN A 288 -19.20 2.61 -9.70
CA ASN A 288 -19.22 4.04 -9.52
C ASN A 288 -18.36 4.76 -10.57
N PRO A 289 -18.75 5.97 -11.03
CA PRO A 289 -18.07 6.66 -12.13
C PRO A 289 -16.57 6.90 -11.89
N LEU A 290 -16.17 7.23 -10.67
CA LEU A 290 -14.77 7.50 -10.33
C LEU A 290 -13.91 6.25 -10.55
N MET A 291 -14.33 5.10 -10.05
CA MET A 291 -13.56 3.86 -10.20
C MET A 291 -13.58 3.32 -11.62
N LEU A 292 -14.67 3.49 -12.36
CA LEU A 292 -14.72 3.15 -13.79
C LEU A 292 -13.72 4.00 -14.58
N ALA A 293 -13.70 5.31 -14.35
CA ALA A 293 -12.72 6.21 -14.96
C ALA A 293 -11.30 5.83 -14.55
N PHE A 294 -11.08 5.49 -13.28
CA PHE A 294 -9.77 5.13 -12.77
C PHE A 294 -9.23 3.86 -13.45
N ALA A 295 -9.99 2.78 -13.45
CA ALA A 295 -9.60 1.53 -14.09
C ALA A 295 -9.36 1.69 -15.61
N ARG A 296 -10.17 2.50 -16.29
CA ARG A 296 -10.04 2.73 -17.74
C ARG A 296 -8.81 3.56 -18.09
N LEU A 297 -8.60 4.68 -17.39
CA LEU A 297 -7.55 5.65 -17.73
C LEU A 297 -6.17 5.21 -17.27
N GLN A 298 -6.07 4.23 -16.37
CA GLN A 298 -4.79 3.67 -15.95
C GLN A 298 -3.97 3.16 -17.14
N ASP A 299 -4.61 2.45 -18.08
CA ASP A 299 -3.98 1.97 -19.33
C ASP A 299 -3.50 3.10 -20.24
N VAL A 300 -4.26 4.21 -20.27
CA VAL A 300 -3.97 5.36 -21.13
C VAL A 300 -2.81 6.20 -20.59
N VAL A 301 -2.79 6.47 -19.29
CA VAL A 301 -1.80 7.39 -18.68
C VAL A 301 -0.51 6.71 -18.24
N PHE A 302 -0.48 5.37 -18.21
CA PHE A 302 0.70 4.62 -17.79
C PHE A 302 1.88 4.87 -18.72
N ASN A 303 3.01 5.21 -18.10
CA ASN A 303 4.25 5.56 -18.77
C ASN A 303 5.47 4.89 -18.13
N GLY A 304 5.27 3.95 -17.21
CA GLY A 304 6.32 3.31 -16.42
C GLY A 304 6.68 4.02 -15.11
N ASP A 305 6.19 5.24 -14.85
CA ASP A 305 6.46 5.94 -13.60
C ASP A 305 5.65 5.35 -12.44
N TRP A 306 6.28 5.28 -11.26
CA TRP A 306 5.74 4.57 -10.09
C TRP A 306 4.33 5.04 -9.66
N LEU A 307 4.09 6.35 -9.74
CA LEU A 307 2.90 7.01 -9.18
C LEU A 307 1.87 7.41 -10.23
N ARG A 308 2.28 7.49 -11.50
CA ARG A 308 1.55 8.24 -12.53
C ARG A 308 0.16 7.67 -12.80
N ALA A 309 0.10 6.36 -13.00
CA ALA A 309 -1.15 5.64 -13.26
C ALA A 309 -1.78 5.06 -11.98
N SER A 310 -1.13 5.27 -10.84
CA SER A 310 -1.63 4.90 -9.52
C SER A 310 -2.05 6.17 -8.77
N ASN A 311 -1.34 6.56 -7.71
CA ASN A 311 -1.74 7.59 -6.75
C ASN A 311 -2.08 8.93 -7.43
N ASP A 312 -1.31 9.35 -8.43
CA ASP A 312 -1.51 10.65 -9.09
C ASP A 312 -2.82 10.68 -9.89
N LEU A 313 -3.11 9.61 -10.64
CA LEU A 313 -4.32 9.51 -11.45
C LEU A 313 -5.58 9.55 -10.58
N VAL A 314 -5.65 8.69 -9.55
CA VAL A 314 -6.84 8.64 -8.68
C VAL A 314 -7.00 9.94 -7.88
N THR A 315 -5.90 10.60 -7.50
CA THR A 315 -5.96 11.92 -6.84
C THR A 315 -6.57 12.97 -7.77
N ALA A 316 -6.11 13.02 -9.03
CA ALA A 316 -6.65 13.95 -10.02
C ALA A 316 -8.13 13.68 -10.32
N LEU A 317 -8.51 12.40 -10.43
CA LEU A 317 -9.90 11.97 -10.61
C LEU A 317 -10.78 12.36 -9.42
N MET A 318 -10.33 12.13 -8.19
CA MET A 318 -11.06 12.51 -6.99
C MET A 318 -11.33 14.03 -6.96
N VAL A 319 -10.31 14.85 -7.27
CA VAL A 319 -10.48 16.31 -7.38
C VAL A 319 -11.45 16.70 -8.48
N HIS A 320 -11.50 15.95 -9.59
CA HIS A 320 -12.45 16.20 -10.66
C HIS A 320 -13.88 15.88 -10.24
N TYR A 321 -14.13 14.69 -9.71
CA TYR A 321 -15.48 14.22 -9.32
C TYR A 321 -16.03 14.91 -8.07
N SER A 322 -15.18 15.46 -7.19
CA SER A 322 -15.62 16.22 -6.01
C SER A 322 -16.15 17.62 -6.34
N ARG A 323 -15.90 18.14 -7.55
CA ARG A 323 -16.38 19.47 -7.98
C ARG A 323 -17.87 19.51 -8.31
N ALA A 324 -18.49 18.35 -8.53
CA ALA A 324 -19.93 18.31 -8.76
C ALA A 324 -20.69 18.62 -7.46
N GLU A 325 -21.66 19.52 -7.54
CA GLU A 325 -22.48 19.91 -6.38
C GLU A 325 -23.20 18.69 -5.79
N GLY A 326 -23.13 18.53 -4.46
CA GLY A 326 -23.71 17.39 -3.76
C GLY A 326 -23.02 16.05 -4.03
N SER A 327 -21.85 16.05 -4.68
CA SER A 327 -21.10 14.83 -4.99
C SER A 327 -20.76 14.04 -3.72
N LYS A 328 -21.10 12.76 -3.75
CA LYS A 328 -20.67 11.76 -2.76
C LYS A 328 -19.61 10.83 -3.35
N SER A 329 -18.83 11.29 -4.32
CA SER A 329 -17.88 10.44 -5.05
C SER A 329 -16.81 9.84 -4.15
N ALA A 330 -16.33 10.57 -3.14
CA ALA A 330 -15.27 10.08 -2.26
C ALA A 330 -15.29 10.76 -0.88
N LEU A 331 -15.09 9.96 0.17
CA LEU A 331 -14.63 10.40 1.48
C LEU A 331 -13.12 10.19 1.55
N THR A 332 -12.37 11.27 1.78
CA THR A 332 -10.92 11.20 1.95
C THR A 332 -10.57 11.34 3.42
N LEU A 333 -9.95 10.30 3.97
CA LEU A 333 -9.46 10.27 5.35
C LEU A 333 -8.03 10.80 5.42
N GLU A 334 -7.67 11.30 6.60
CA GLU A 334 -6.30 11.65 6.94
C GLU A 334 -5.36 10.45 6.80
N LYS A 335 -4.07 10.73 6.57
CA LYS A 335 -3.04 9.70 6.34
C LYS A 335 -3.06 8.61 7.41
N ASP A 336 -3.20 9.00 8.68
CA ASP A 336 -3.14 8.08 9.81
C ASP A 336 -4.30 7.08 9.91
N ALA A 337 -5.34 7.23 9.07
CA ALA A 337 -6.47 6.31 9.03
C ALA A 337 -6.06 4.95 8.44
N PHE A 338 -5.36 4.93 7.29
CA PHE A 338 -4.91 3.70 6.63
C PHE A 338 -3.37 3.58 6.51
N PHE A 339 -2.65 4.71 6.61
CA PHE A 339 -1.19 4.82 6.39
C PHE A 339 -0.50 5.59 7.53
N PRO A 340 -0.56 5.09 8.78
CA PRO A 340 -0.11 5.79 10.00
C PRO A 340 1.38 6.12 10.14
N GLY A 341 2.15 6.02 9.06
CA GLY A 341 3.58 6.23 9.07
C GLY A 341 4.11 6.17 7.65
N TYR A 342 5.38 5.87 7.54
CA TYR A 342 6.03 5.64 6.26
C TYR A 342 6.81 4.34 6.34
N TRP A 343 6.90 3.63 5.23
CA TRP A 343 7.47 2.29 5.19
C TRP A 343 8.94 2.33 4.76
N ILE A 344 9.66 3.43 4.87
CA ILE A 344 11.10 3.48 4.55
C ILE A 344 11.85 4.33 5.58
N GLY A 345 13.15 4.07 5.70
CA GLY A 345 14.05 4.79 6.61
C GLY A 345 13.61 4.72 8.08
N ASP A 346 13.86 5.79 8.83
CA ASP A 346 13.64 5.86 10.29
C ASP A 346 12.16 5.73 10.69
N ALA A 347 11.24 5.95 9.75
CA ALA A 347 9.81 5.74 9.99
C ALA A 347 9.47 4.26 10.27
N LEU A 348 10.36 3.32 9.90
CA LEU A 348 10.25 1.91 10.27
C LEU A 348 10.38 1.69 11.77
N ASN A 349 11.14 2.53 12.49
CA ASN A 349 11.33 2.40 13.93
C ASN A 349 9.99 2.53 14.65
N MET A 350 9.17 3.50 14.24
CA MET A 350 7.84 3.72 14.79
C MET A 350 6.98 2.45 14.74
N TYR A 351 7.10 1.63 13.69
CA TYR A 351 6.35 0.37 13.59
C TYR A 351 7.03 -0.76 14.34
N TYR A 352 8.31 -0.98 14.04
CA TYR A 352 8.94 -2.28 14.23
C TYR A 352 9.89 -2.36 15.41
N GLU A 353 10.38 -1.22 15.90
CA GLU A 353 11.37 -1.19 16.96
C GLU A 353 10.84 -1.87 18.23
N VAL A 354 11.63 -2.79 18.75
CA VAL A 354 11.36 -3.45 20.02
C VAL A 354 11.81 -2.53 21.15
N HIS A 355 10.90 -2.18 22.03
CA HIS A 355 11.15 -1.40 23.24
C HIS A 355 11.00 -2.26 24.47
N ASP A 356 11.60 -1.82 25.57
CA ASP A 356 11.38 -2.45 26.86
C ASP A 356 10.09 -1.92 27.48
N ASP A 357 9.38 -2.79 28.18
CA ASP A 357 8.13 -2.41 28.82
C ASP A 357 8.41 -1.37 29.91
N ASP A 358 7.75 -0.22 29.81
CA ASP A 358 7.66 0.72 30.92
C ASP A 358 6.57 0.24 31.89
N PRO A 359 6.91 -0.25 33.09
CA PRO A 359 5.93 -0.75 34.06
C PRO A 359 5.01 0.35 34.62
N ASN A 360 5.37 1.62 34.44
CA ASN A 360 4.59 2.76 34.92
C ASN A 360 3.61 3.29 33.87
N PHE A 361 3.71 2.83 32.62
CA PHE A 361 2.81 3.27 31.56
C PHE A 361 1.38 2.80 31.82
N ARG A 362 0.43 3.71 31.68
CA ARG A 362 -1.01 3.43 31.76
C ARG A 362 -1.66 3.84 30.46
N GLU A 363 -2.31 2.92 29.76
CA GLU A 363 -3.08 3.32 28.57
C GLU A 363 -4.18 4.31 28.95
N PRO A 364 -4.41 5.38 28.15
CA PRO A 364 -5.52 6.27 28.38
C PRO A 364 -6.83 5.49 28.37
N GLU A 365 -7.76 5.91 29.24
CA GLU A 365 -9.11 5.36 29.19
C GLU A 365 -9.73 5.63 27.82
N THR A 366 -10.34 4.60 27.23
CA THR A 366 -11.10 4.76 25.99
C THR A 366 -12.44 5.40 26.35
N PRO A 367 -12.78 6.58 25.80
CA PRO A 367 -14.06 7.21 26.08
C PRO A 367 -15.20 6.27 25.73
N GLN A 368 -16.12 6.06 26.68
CA GLN A 368 -17.33 5.30 26.45
C GLN A 368 -18.39 6.16 25.78
N ARG A 369 -19.27 5.52 25.02
CA ARG A 369 -20.38 6.22 24.36
C ARG A 369 -21.24 6.95 25.39
N GLY A 370 -21.44 8.25 25.20
CA GLY A 370 -22.26 9.09 26.09
C GLY A 370 -21.50 9.70 27.27
N GLN A 371 -20.21 9.40 27.44
CA GLN A 371 -19.36 10.17 28.34
C GLN A 371 -19.12 11.57 27.78
N ASP A 372 -19.06 12.55 28.68
CA ASP A 372 -18.63 13.90 28.34
C ASP A 372 -17.14 13.89 28.01
N ILE A 373 -16.82 14.09 26.73
CA ILE A 373 -15.44 14.08 26.24
C ILE A 373 -14.56 15.10 26.98
N THR A 374 -15.14 16.21 27.48
CA THR A 374 -14.37 17.22 28.22
C THR A 374 -13.83 16.71 29.55
N THR A 375 -14.43 15.64 30.10
CA THR A 375 -13.99 15.01 31.35
C THR A 375 -12.91 13.96 31.16
N THR A 376 -12.81 13.38 29.96
CA THR A 376 -11.80 12.37 29.60
C THR A 376 -10.72 12.90 28.66
N PHE A 377 -10.85 14.15 28.19
CA PHE A 377 -9.92 14.74 27.25
C PHE A 377 -8.58 15.02 27.93
N GLN A 378 -7.52 14.47 27.34
CA GLN A 378 -6.15 14.72 27.75
C GLN A 378 -5.42 15.28 26.53
N TYR A 379 -5.02 16.55 26.61
CA TYR A 379 -4.34 17.24 25.52
C TYR A 379 -2.93 16.69 25.33
N ASP A 380 -2.17 16.61 26.42
CA ASP A 380 -0.82 16.07 26.46
C ASP A 380 -0.85 14.71 27.15
N PHE A 381 -0.94 13.65 26.35
CA PHE A 381 -0.72 12.30 26.84
C PHE A 381 0.65 11.80 26.38
N ASP A 382 1.52 11.50 27.34
CA ASP A 382 2.82 10.92 27.05
C ASP A 382 2.65 9.43 26.71
N TRP A 383 2.66 9.15 25.41
CA TRP A 383 2.64 7.77 24.91
C TRP A 383 4.00 7.08 25.04
N GLY A 384 5.07 7.81 25.42
CA GLY A 384 6.44 7.34 25.31
C GLY A 384 6.73 6.91 23.88
N TRP A 385 7.21 5.67 23.71
CA TRP A 385 7.41 5.07 22.39
C TRP A 385 6.12 4.53 21.75
N ARG A 386 5.03 4.43 22.52
CA ARG A 386 3.79 3.77 22.08
C ARG A 386 3.03 4.67 21.12
N ARG A 387 2.17 4.05 20.32
CA ARG A 387 1.33 4.74 19.35
C ARG A 387 -0.15 4.62 19.69
N ASP A 388 -0.83 5.76 19.58
CA ASP A 388 -2.29 5.80 19.58
C ASP A 388 -2.86 5.30 18.24
N TRP A 389 -3.39 4.08 18.26
CA TRP A 389 -4.04 3.49 17.10
C TRP A 389 -5.52 3.86 16.98
N ARG A 390 -6.13 4.64 17.89
CA ARG A 390 -7.57 4.93 17.94
C ARG A 390 -8.13 5.59 16.67
N ARG A 391 -7.31 6.29 15.90
CA ARG A 391 -7.69 6.88 14.60
C ARG A 391 -7.36 6.00 13.39
N THR A 392 -6.69 4.87 13.61
CA THR A 392 -6.21 3.97 12.57
C THR A 392 -7.15 2.77 12.41
N TRP A 393 -7.62 2.58 11.19
CA TRP A 393 -8.47 1.45 10.80
C TRP A 393 -7.65 0.35 10.12
N ILE A 394 -6.65 0.75 9.34
CA ILE A 394 -5.78 -0.13 8.57
C ILE A 394 -4.35 0.34 8.77
N VAL A 395 -3.40 -0.59 8.84
CA VAL A 395 -1.97 -0.30 8.80
C VAL A 395 -1.39 -0.92 7.54
N HIS A 396 -1.05 -0.08 6.57
CA HIS A 396 -0.13 -0.46 5.51
C HIS A 396 1.28 0.02 5.88
N GLY A 397 2.18 -0.93 6.16
CA GLY A 397 3.46 -0.58 6.76
C GLY A 397 4.59 -1.57 6.53
N PHE A 398 4.41 -2.62 5.72
CA PHE A 398 5.52 -3.51 5.43
C PHE A 398 6.38 -2.96 4.30
N SER A 399 7.69 -3.12 4.45
CA SER A 399 8.65 -2.55 3.53
C SER A 399 9.55 -3.61 2.94
N ASN A 400 9.76 -3.53 1.63
CA ASN A 400 10.87 -4.21 0.99
C ASN A 400 12.23 -3.77 1.56
N GLU A 401 12.34 -2.59 2.20
CA GLU A 401 13.56 -2.16 2.89
C GLU A 401 13.88 -3.01 4.13
N LEU A 402 12.89 -3.56 4.84
CA LEU A 402 13.16 -4.49 5.95
C LEU A 402 14.01 -5.67 5.48
N ARG A 403 13.71 -6.15 4.28
CA ARG A 403 14.43 -7.23 3.60
C ARG A 403 15.72 -6.76 2.95
N ALA A 404 15.66 -5.68 2.18
CA ALA A 404 16.75 -5.22 1.35
C ALA A 404 17.91 -4.61 2.16
N ARG A 405 17.60 -3.94 3.29
CA ARG A 405 18.61 -3.27 4.13
C ARG A 405 18.99 -4.06 5.39
N LYS A 406 18.53 -5.30 5.53
CA LYS A 406 18.77 -6.11 6.74
C LYS A 406 18.41 -5.33 8.01
N ALA A 407 17.21 -4.74 8.05
CA ALA A 407 16.72 -3.98 9.21
C ALA A 407 16.39 -4.89 10.42
N TYR A 408 17.06 -6.03 10.53
CA TYR A 408 16.93 -7.03 11.59
C TYR A 408 17.23 -6.45 12.96
N HIS A 409 18.02 -5.36 13.04
CA HIS A 409 18.28 -4.63 14.27
C HIS A 409 16.99 -4.11 14.94
N LEU A 410 15.94 -3.79 14.17
CA LEU A 410 14.65 -3.35 14.71
C LEU A 410 13.94 -4.44 15.51
N PHE A 411 14.15 -5.70 15.13
CA PHE A 411 13.53 -6.86 15.76
C PHE A 411 14.33 -7.39 16.96
N LYS A 412 15.49 -6.80 17.29
CA LYS A 412 16.38 -7.21 18.38
C LYS A 412 16.53 -8.75 18.45
N GLU A 413 16.09 -9.36 19.54
CA GLU A 413 16.19 -10.79 19.78
C GLU A 413 15.29 -11.64 18.86
N PHE A 414 14.21 -11.10 18.30
CA PHE A 414 13.28 -11.85 17.45
C PHE A 414 13.81 -12.06 16.03
N GLN A 415 14.80 -11.24 15.63
CA GLN A 415 15.47 -11.23 14.33
C GLN A 415 14.58 -10.92 13.11
N ASN A 416 13.27 -11.14 13.19
CA ASN A 416 12.33 -10.87 12.11
C ASN A 416 10.89 -10.67 12.65
N PHE A 417 9.96 -10.37 11.76
CA PHE A 417 8.53 -10.30 12.03
C PHE A 417 7.94 -11.72 12.18
N THR A 418 7.90 -12.22 13.42
CA THR A 418 7.47 -13.59 13.78
C THR A 418 6.25 -13.59 14.71
N PRO A 419 5.58 -14.74 14.93
CA PRO A 419 4.56 -14.86 15.96
C PRO A 419 5.07 -14.47 17.34
N ALA A 420 6.28 -14.91 17.73
CA ALA A 420 6.92 -14.54 18.99
C ALA A 420 7.08 -13.02 19.15
N TYR A 421 7.49 -12.33 18.08
CA TYR A 421 7.59 -10.86 18.06
C TYR A 421 6.24 -10.19 18.36
N VAL A 422 5.15 -10.63 17.71
CA VAL A 422 3.81 -10.07 17.94
C VAL A 422 3.29 -10.40 19.35
N LEU A 423 3.50 -11.63 19.82
CA LEU A 423 3.11 -12.07 21.18
C LEU A 423 3.81 -11.28 22.28
N SER A 424 5.04 -10.79 22.02
CA SER A 424 5.78 -9.98 22.99
C SER A 424 5.12 -8.63 23.30
N ARG A 425 4.37 -8.05 22.34
CA ARG A 425 3.73 -6.73 22.45
C ARG A 425 4.69 -5.58 22.77
N ARG A 426 5.99 -5.75 22.46
CA ARG A 426 7.07 -4.79 22.73
C ARG A 426 7.36 -3.82 21.58
N ALA A 427 6.58 -3.86 20.52
CA ALA A 427 6.65 -2.91 19.40
C ALA A 427 5.25 -2.40 19.06
N ASN A 428 5.15 -1.22 18.46
CA ASN A 428 3.87 -0.61 18.16
C ASN A 428 2.99 -1.49 17.26
N ILE A 429 3.58 -2.06 16.20
CA ILE A 429 2.84 -2.96 15.31
C ILE A 429 2.51 -4.29 15.98
N ALA A 430 3.40 -4.81 16.83
CA ALA A 430 3.15 -6.02 17.62
C ALA A 430 1.92 -5.85 18.53
N ARG A 431 1.81 -4.71 19.20
CA ARG A 431 0.63 -4.37 20.03
C ARG A 431 -0.65 -4.30 19.20
N ALA A 432 -0.60 -3.63 18.04
CA ALA A 432 -1.76 -3.46 17.17
C ALA A 432 -2.29 -4.81 16.64
N LEU A 433 -1.38 -5.74 16.33
CA LEU A 433 -1.71 -7.03 15.71
C LEU A 433 -1.97 -8.17 16.70
N PHE A 434 -1.58 -8.00 17.96
CA PHE A 434 -1.75 -9.00 19.00
C PHE A 434 -3.17 -9.55 19.12
N PRO A 435 -4.26 -8.74 19.10
CA PRO A 435 -5.62 -9.28 19.22
C PRO A 435 -5.97 -10.29 18.12
N ALA A 436 -5.61 -9.99 16.87
CA ALA A 436 -5.86 -10.88 15.74
C ALA A 436 -5.00 -12.15 15.83
N LEU A 437 -3.73 -12.05 16.22
CA LEU A 437 -2.89 -13.24 16.42
C LEU A 437 -3.43 -14.12 17.55
N LYS A 438 -3.80 -13.52 18.68
CA LYS A 438 -4.37 -14.23 19.82
C LYS A 438 -5.61 -15.02 19.41
N GLU A 439 -6.51 -14.40 18.66
CA GLU A 439 -7.71 -15.07 18.13
C GLU A 439 -7.37 -16.27 17.22
N MET A 440 -6.37 -16.15 16.34
CA MET A 440 -5.94 -17.28 15.51
C MET A 440 -5.45 -18.47 16.33
N LEU A 441 -4.74 -18.21 17.42
CA LEU A 441 -4.20 -19.24 18.30
C LEU A 441 -5.32 -19.87 19.15
N ASP A 442 -6.18 -19.04 19.75
CA ASP A 442 -7.28 -19.49 20.60
C ASP A 442 -8.29 -20.37 19.84
N THR A 443 -8.54 -20.04 18.57
CA THR A 443 -9.45 -20.80 17.69
C THR A 443 -8.78 -22.02 17.05
N GLY A 444 -7.47 -22.19 17.22
CA GLY A 444 -6.69 -23.25 16.57
C GLY A 444 -6.50 -23.06 15.05
N LEU A 445 -6.87 -21.89 14.50
CA LEU A 445 -6.63 -21.55 13.10
C LEU A 445 -5.13 -21.49 12.79
N LEU A 446 -4.31 -21.08 13.74
CA LEU A 446 -2.85 -21.19 13.67
C LEU A 446 -2.38 -22.07 14.82
N GLN A 447 -1.56 -23.06 14.49
CA GLN A 447 -0.87 -23.90 15.47
C GLN A 447 0.61 -23.64 15.28
N LEU A 448 1.26 -23.17 16.34
CA LEU A 448 2.67 -22.86 16.35
C LEU A 448 3.43 -24.03 16.97
N ASP A 449 4.59 -24.35 16.41
CA ASP A 449 5.55 -25.23 17.06
C ASP A 449 6.60 -24.45 17.87
N GLN A 450 7.54 -25.15 18.51
CA GLN A 450 8.62 -24.50 19.24
C GLN A 450 9.53 -23.65 18.32
N HIS A 451 9.69 -24.02 17.06
CA HIS A 451 10.52 -23.26 16.12
C HIS A 451 9.84 -21.95 15.71
N ASP A 452 8.51 -21.90 15.69
CA ASP A 452 7.74 -20.66 15.43
C ASP A 452 7.77 -19.67 16.61
N LEU A 453 8.10 -20.15 17.80
CA LEU A 453 8.13 -19.38 19.04
C LEU A 453 9.53 -18.92 19.46
N VAL A 454 10.57 -19.46 18.83
CA VAL A 454 11.96 -19.11 19.10
C VAL A 454 12.49 -18.31 17.92
N ALA A 455 13.29 -17.28 18.20
CA ALA A 455 14.03 -16.60 17.15
C ALA A 455 14.89 -17.62 16.41
N SER A 456 14.59 -17.90 15.14
CA SER A 456 15.40 -18.77 14.29
C SER A 456 16.82 -18.21 14.31
N GLN A 457 17.78 -18.93 14.91
CA GLN A 457 19.17 -18.50 14.83
C GLN A 457 19.61 -18.49 13.36
N PRO A 458 20.37 -17.47 12.92
CA PRO A 458 20.71 -17.28 11.52
C PRO A 458 21.54 -18.42 10.93
#